data_AF-A0AAU3EEI7-F1
#
_entry.id   AF-A0AAU3EEI7-F1
#
_cell.length_a   1.000
_cell.length_b   1.000
_cell.length_c   1.000
_cell.angle_alpha   90.00
_cell.angle_beta   90.00
_cell.angle_gamma   90.00
#
_symmetry.space_group_name_H-M   'P 1'
#
loop_
_entity.id
_entity.type
_entity.pdbx_description
1 polymer ?
#
loop_
_entity_poly.entity_id
_entity_poly.type
_entity_poly.pdbx_seq_one_letter_code
_entity_poly.pdbx_strand_id
1 'polypeptide(L)'
;MLFLYTVLVVCCAILLVAGIVEQRRHFINLERIPSRVLVNGIRGKSSITRLCAGALRGGDLVTVAKTTGTAARFIHPDATEEPVYRKFGLANVVEQIGIVRRAASYDPQALVIECMAVMPALQEINQSKLIRSTIGVLCNVREDHLAEMGPTLDDVARSLCRSMPEGGICVTAEVDRFAILQEEADARDCELVYADPETVSDEELRGFSWFTFKENVAIALKVAELLGVERETALKGMYDAPPDPGVLSVERYLTPDGKKLRFANVFAANDPESTLMNVNQLLDLGAVHRPLHVVINCRPDRVERNGQMGEIIPDLRPDKVFVIGHPAKSAIDAIPAEWRDRAVDLGGDRRDPDEFMAALLGELGPDSSLIAIGNIHGQGELLLEHLAELPPDEIPDETPPAAAPAIPEQRSPQHPHHPRHDETLGQQYRPHLDPYAPYPEAYETRYQPQHQPYSYQQEQQPQQPQQSRQSQQQPRGMFEPAVYPEQAHPEQAHREPPYPDQAYHDQAYTEPQYPVVLYQPQHQHEPHEPHPSHDPYQQSRQNSAGDPR
;
A
#
# COMPACT_ATOMS: atom_id res chain seq x y z
N MET A 1 -1.15 -35.22 39.65
CA MET A 1 -2.14 -34.20 39.26
C MET A 1 -1.83 -32.81 39.82
N LEU A 2 -1.62 -32.64 41.13
CA LEU A 2 -1.37 -31.31 41.74
C LEU A 2 -0.11 -30.61 41.20
N PHE A 3 0.99 -31.34 40.99
CA PHE A 3 2.21 -30.80 40.38
C PHE A 3 1.96 -30.21 38.97
N LEU A 4 1.32 -30.95 38.07
CA LEU A 4 1.02 -30.49 36.71
C LEU A 4 0.08 -29.28 36.71
N TYR A 5 -0.89 -29.25 37.62
CA TYR A 5 -1.78 -28.10 37.81
C TYR A 5 -0.99 -26.86 38.27
N THR A 6 -0.11 -27.00 39.25
CA THR A 6 0.75 -25.90 39.71
C THR A 6 1.65 -25.39 38.59
N VAL A 7 2.26 -26.28 37.80
CA VAL A 7 3.09 -25.89 36.64
C VAL A 7 2.26 -25.11 35.62
N LEU A 8 1.06 -25.58 35.27
CA LEU A 8 0.18 -24.88 34.33
C LEU A 8 -0.19 -23.48 34.85
N VAL A 9 -0.61 -23.37 36.12
CA VAL A 9 -0.97 -22.08 36.74
C VAL A 9 0.21 -21.11 36.75
N VAL A 10 1.42 -21.59 37.08
CA VAL A 10 2.64 -20.77 37.05
C VAL A 10 2.96 -20.32 35.63
N CYS A 11 2.87 -21.20 34.62
CA CYS A 11 3.06 -20.84 33.22
C CYS A 11 2.03 -19.79 32.76
N CYS A 12 0.75 -19.97 33.09
CA CYS A 12 -0.29 -18.99 32.79
C CYS A 12 -0.03 -17.64 33.48
N ALA A 13 0.43 -17.65 34.74
CA ALA A 13 0.77 -16.43 35.46
C ALA A 13 1.98 -15.72 34.82
N ILE A 14 3.02 -16.44 34.42
CA ILE A 14 4.19 -15.88 33.73
C ILE A 14 3.76 -15.26 32.39
N LEU A 15 2.94 -15.96 31.59
CA LEU A 15 2.44 -15.44 30.32
C LEU A 15 1.56 -14.20 30.51
N LEU A 16 0.69 -14.19 31.52
CA LEU A 16 -0.13 -13.03 31.85
C LEU A 16 0.74 -11.81 32.23
N VAL A 17 1.72 -12.00 33.11
CA VAL A 17 2.65 -10.94 33.51
C VAL A 17 3.45 -10.44 32.31
N ALA A 18 3.95 -11.34 31.45
CA ALA A 18 4.67 -10.98 30.24
C ALA A 18 3.80 -10.13 29.29
N GLY A 19 2.56 -10.53 29.06
CA GLY A 19 1.60 -9.78 28.23
C GLY A 19 1.27 -8.40 28.80
N ILE A 20 1.09 -8.29 30.13
CA ILE A 20 0.89 -6.98 30.80
C ILE A 20 2.11 -6.08 30.61
N VAL A 21 3.32 -6.63 30.76
CA VAL A 21 4.57 -5.87 30.59
C VAL A 21 4.74 -5.41 29.13
N GLU A 22 4.46 -6.28 28.16
CA GLU A 22 4.48 -5.94 26.73
C GLU A 22 3.48 -4.82 26.41
N GLN A 23 2.23 -4.97 26.85
CA GLN A 23 1.18 -3.98 26.63
C GLN A 23 1.55 -2.62 27.24
N ARG A 24 2.08 -2.59 28.47
CA ARG A 24 2.53 -1.35 29.10
C ARG A 24 3.68 -0.69 28.35
N ARG A 25 4.66 -1.47 27.89
CA ARG A 25 5.77 -0.95 27.08
C ARG A 25 5.27 -0.37 25.75
N HIS A 26 4.31 -1.03 25.11
CA HIS A 26 3.68 -0.54 23.90
C HIS A 26 2.95 0.79 24.13
N PHE A 27 2.18 0.90 25.21
CA PHE A 27 1.49 2.14 25.57
C PHE A 27 2.45 3.29 25.87
N ILE A 28 3.56 3.02 26.57
CA ILE A 28 4.62 4.03 26.76
C ILE A 28 5.18 4.51 25.42
N ASN A 29 5.36 3.62 24.44
CA ASN A 29 5.81 4.03 23.11
C ASN A 29 4.77 4.87 22.38
N LEU A 30 3.47 4.55 22.50
CA LEU A 30 2.40 5.36 21.94
C LEU A 30 2.32 6.76 22.57
N GLU A 31 2.48 6.85 23.89
CA GLU A 31 2.45 8.11 24.64
C GLU A 31 3.60 9.06 24.27
N ARG A 32 4.71 8.53 23.74
CA ARG A 32 5.83 9.34 23.22
C ARG A 32 5.57 9.97 21.87
N ILE A 33 4.56 9.51 21.14
CA ILE A 33 4.23 10.00 19.80
C ILE A 33 2.95 10.80 19.91
N PRO A 34 2.98 12.13 20.08
CA PRO A 34 1.79 12.90 20.44
C PRO A 34 0.70 12.83 19.36
N SER A 35 1.09 12.98 18.10
CA SER A 35 0.16 12.91 16.96
C SER A 35 0.24 11.56 16.27
N ARG A 36 -0.87 10.82 16.24
CA ARG A 36 -0.95 9.50 15.61
C ARG A 36 -2.10 9.53 14.61
N VAL A 37 -1.76 9.53 13.33
CA VAL A 37 -2.71 9.58 12.21
C VAL A 37 -2.94 8.17 11.69
N LEU A 38 -4.17 7.65 11.78
CA LEU A 38 -4.54 6.35 11.22
C LEU A 38 -5.35 6.53 9.93
N VAL A 39 -4.80 6.11 8.81
CA VAL A 39 -5.40 6.23 7.48
C VAL A 39 -6.11 4.94 7.09
N ASN A 40 -7.42 5.02 6.87
CA ASN A 40 -8.26 3.89 6.47
C ASN A 40 -9.22 4.27 5.33
N GLY A 41 -9.81 3.28 4.67
CA GLY A 41 -10.67 3.45 3.51
C GLY A 41 -10.43 2.38 2.46
N ILE A 42 -11.20 2.39 1.38
CA ILE A 42 -11.07 1.36 0.35
C ILE A 42 -9.88 1.66 -0.57
N ARG A 43 -9.86 2.82 -1.23
CA ARG A 43 -8.78 3.23 -2.14
C ARG A 43 -7.98 4.42 -1.61
N GLY A 44 -6.72 4.55 -2.03
CA GLY A 44 -5.87 5.73 -1.77
C GLY A 44 -5.15 5.78 -0.42
N LYS A 45 -5.27 4.73 0.42
CA LYS A 45 -4.67 4.71 1.77
C LYS A 45 -3.16 4.94 1.79
N SER A 46 -2.39 4.22 0.97
CA SER A 46 -0.93 4.38 0.89
C SER A 46 -0.55 5.80 0.44
N SER A 47 -1.19 6.30 -0.61
CA SER A 47 -0.92 7.64 -1.16
C SER A 47 -1.22 8.72 -0.13
N ILE A 48 -2.37 8.66 0.54
CA ILE A 48 -2.73 9.61 1.61
C ILE A 48 -1.75 9.52 2.78
N THR A 49 -1.34 8.31 3.18
CA THR A 49 -0.33 8.12 4.24
C THR A 49 0.97 8.84 3.89
N ARG A 50 1.43 8.73 2.64
CA ARG A 50 2.64 9.38 2.13
C ARG A 50 2.48 10.90 2.05
N LEU A 51 1.34 11.38 1.55
CA LEU A 51 1.02 12.81 1.45
C LEU A 51 0.94 13.45 2.84
N CYS A 52 0.21 12.86 3.78
CA CYS A 52 0.16 13.34 5.16
C CYS A 52 1.57 13.39 5.77
N ALA A 53 2.38 12.33 5.59
CA ALA A 53 3.73 12.31 6.13
C ALA A 53 4.64 13.36 5.47
N GLY A 54 4.52 13.57 4.16
CA GLY A 54 5.22 14.61 3.40
C GLY A 54 4.86 16.01 3.85
N ALA A 55 3.55 16.29 3.96
CA ALA A 55 3.04 17.56 4.45
C ALA A 55 3.59 17.91 5.83
N LEU A 56 3.55 16.96 6.77
CA LEU A 56 4.03 17.18 8.13
C LEU A 56 5.55 17.37 8.18
N ARG A 57 6.33 16.61 7.40
CA ARG A 57 7.78 16.85 7.26
C ARG A 57 8.09 18.20 6.65
N GLY A 58 7.31 18.64 5.67
CA GLY A 58 7.43 19.98 5.09
C GLY A 58 7.31 21.06 6.16
N GLY A 59 6.38 20.89 7.11
CA GLY A 59 6.23 21.74 8.28
C GLY A 59 7.26 21.56 9.40
N ASP A 60 8.40 20.92 9.13
CA ASP A 60 9.47 20.62 10.09
C ASP A 60 9.07 19.71 11.26
N LEU A 61 8.00 18.90 11.13
CA LEU A 61 7.67 17.87 12.12
C LEU A 61 8.47 16.58 11.83
N VAL A 62 9.17 16.07 12.83
CA VAL A 62 9.75 14.72 12.84
C VAL A 62 8.62 13.71 12.70
N THR A 63 8.46 13.19 11.49
CA THR A 63 7.32 12.36 11.11
C THR A 63 7.78 11.03 10.57
N VAL A 64 7.34 9.95 11.22
CA VAL A 64 7.53 8.58 10.74
C VAL A 64 6.25 8.13 10.06
N ALA A 65 6.35 7.31 9.01
CA ALA A 65 5.16 6.72 8.41
C ALA A 65 5.31 5.24 8.07
N LYS A 66 4.17 4.58 7.87
CA LYS A 66 4.14 3.18 7.43
C LYS A 66 2.94 2.92 6.52
N THR A 67 3.22 2.40 5.33
CA THR A 67 2.22 1.95 4.35
C THR A 67 2.05 0.43 4.39
N THR A 68 0.89 -0.06 3.95
CA THR A 68 0.52 -1.49 4.02
C THR A 68 0.17 -2.13 2.67
N GLY A 69 0.10 -1.32 1.61
CA GLY A 69 -0.23 -1.73 0.23
C GLY A 69 0.74 -2.73 -0.42
N THR A 70 0.77 -2.74 -1.77
CA THR A 70 1.49 -3.73 -2.61
C THR A 70 2.92 -3.99 -2.16
N ALA A 71 3.63 -2.94 -1.71
CA ALA A 71 4.89 -3.06 -0.99
C ALA A 71 4.78 -2.32 0.36
N ALA A 72 4.75 -3.07 1.46
CA ALA A 72 4.77 -2.47 2.79
C ALA A 72 6.11 -1.77 3.05
N ARG A 73 6.05 -0.48 3.41
CA ARG A 73 7.23 0.36 3.64
C ARG A 73 7.18 1.01 5.01
N PHE A 74 8.32 1.04 5.69
CA PHE A 74 8.55 1.96 6.80
C PHE A 74 9.28 3.17 6.24
N ILE A 75 8.77 4.35 6.53
CA ILE A 75 9.25 5.63 6.00
C ILE A 75 9.85 6.41 7.16
N HIS A 76 11.14 6.68 7.06
CA HIS A 76 11.94 7.37 8.07
C HIS A 76 11.64 8.88 8.10
N PRO A 77 12.07 9.59 9.15
CA PRO A 77 11.89 11.05 9.25
C PRO A 77 12.51 11.86 8.11
N ASP A 78 13.54 11.32 7.44
CA ASP A 78 14.20 11.91 6.27
C ASP A 78 13.58 11.48 4.93
N ALA A 79 12.40 10.85 4.97
CA ALA A 79 11.68 10.27 3.84
C ALA A 79 12.36 9.06 3.17
N THR A 80 13.50 8.57 3.67
CA THR A 80 14.06 7.29 3.20
C THR A 80 13.15 6.14 3.59
N GLU A 81 13.19 5.05 2.81
CA GLU A 81 12.27 3.93 2.99
C GLU A 81 12.98 2.59 3.04
N GLU A 82 12.40 1.69 3.82
CA GLU A 82 12.81 0.30 3.85
C GLU A 82 11.60 -0.64 3.77
N PRO A 83 11.76 -1.84 3.19
CA PRO A 83 10.72 -2.86 3.22
C PRO A 83 10.35 -3.29 4.64
N VAL A 84 9.05 -3.43 4.93
CA VAL A 84 8.59 -4.13 6.14
C VAL A 84 8.54 -5.62 5.86
N TYR A 85 9.52 -6.35 6.39
CA TYR A 85 9.61 -7.80 6.23
C TYR A 85 8.53 -8.53 7.03
N ARG A 86 7.68 -9.28 6.32
CA ARG A 86 6.60 -10.09 6.90
C ARG A 86 6.99 -11.55 6.98
N LYS A 87 6.75 -12.17 8.14
CA LYS A 87 6.98 -13.60 8.32
C LYS A 87 6.02 -14.38 7.41
N PHE A 88 6.56 -15.25 6.55
CA PHE A 88 5.81 -15.98 5.52
C PHE A 88 5.08 -15.10 4.48
N GLY A 89 5.44 -13.81 4.36
CA GLY A 89 4.78 -12.88 3.44
C GLY A 89 3.36 -12.47 3.85
N LEU A 90 2.86 -12.91 5.00
CA LEU A 90 1.48 -12.64 5.45
C LEU A 90 1.43 -11.36 6.29
N ALA A 91 0.46 -10.50 6.00
CA ALA A 91 0.18 -9.31 6.81
C ALA A 91 -0.44 -9.73 8.16
N ASN A 92 -0.02 -9.07 9.23
CA ASN A 92 -0.56 -9.32 10.56
C ASN A 92 -0.62 -8.02 11.36
N VAL A 93 -1.78 -7.70 11.92
CA VAL A 93 -1.99 -6.49 12.73
C VAL A 93 -1.01 -6.38 13.91
N VAL A 94 -0.51 -7.50 14.43
CA VAL A 94 0.48 -7.53 15.52
C VAL A 94 1.82 -6.89 15.11
N GLU A 95 2.14 -6.81 13.81
CA GLU A 95 3.36 -6.15 13.32
C GLU A 95 3.42 -4.67 13.74
N GLN A 96 2.26 -4.04 13.96
CA GLN A 96 2.16 -2.64 14.36
C GLN A 96 2.82 -2.35 15.71
N ILE A 97 2.90 -3.33 16.62
CA ILE A 97 3.62 -3.19 17.89
C ILE A 97 5.11 -2.92 17.64
N GLY A 98 5.71 -3.66 16.70
CA GLY A 98 7.10 -3.47 16.29
C GLY A 98 7.32 -2.13 15.59
N ILE A 99 6.39 -1.74 14.71
CA ILE A 99 6.42 -0.46 13.99
C ILE A 99 6.37 0.72 14.97
N VAL A 100 5.43 0.74 15.92
CA VAL A 100 5.31 1.80 16.92
C VAL A 100 6.56 1.87 17.79
N ARG A 101 7.08 0.73 18.26
CA ARG A 101 8.32 0.70 19.04
C ARG A 101 9.50 1.30 18.27
N ARG A 102 9.61 1.01 16.97
CA ARG A 102 10.64 1.57 16.10
C ARG A 102 10.41 3.07 15.85
N ALA A 103 9.17 3.47 15.56
CA ALA A 103 8.82 4.88 15.38
C ALA A 103 9.20 5.70 16.62
N ALA A 104 8.85 5.22 17.82
CA ALA A 104 9.15 5.89 19.07
C ALA A 104 10.66 6.08 19.36
N SER A 105 11.57 5.34 18.72
CA SER A 105 13.02 5.58 18.89
C SER A 105 13.52 6.82 18.17
N TYR A 106 12.73 7.38 17.25
CA TYR A 106 13.02 8.65 16.56
C TYR A 106 12.50 9.87 17.33
N ASP A 107 11.85 9.68 18.48
CA ASP A 107 11.13 10.74 19.23
C ASP A 107 10.21 11.60 18.32
N PRO A 108 9.35 10.97 17.50
CA PRO A 108 8.64 11.70 16.46
C PRO A 108 7.49 12.51 17.03
N GLN A 109 7.26 13.68 16.45
CA GLN A 109 6.08 14.48 16.70
C GLN A 109 4.83 13.85 16.07
N ALA A 110 4.99 13.12 14.96
CA ALA A 110 3.89 12.46 14.28
C ALA A 110 4.23 11.05 13.79
N LEU A 111 3.25 10.14 13.90
CA LEU A 111 3.23 8.85 13.21
C LEU A 111 2.02 8.82 12.27
N VAL A 112 2.25 8.63 10.98
CA VAL A 112 1.17 8.41 9.99
C VAL A 112 1.18 6.96 9.57
N ILE A 113 0.08 6.25 9.81
CA ILE A 113 0.04 4.81 9.56
C ILE A 113 -1.22 4.40 8.84
N GLU A 114 -1.04 3.55 7.85
CA GLU A 114 -2.13 2.94 7.13
C GLU A 114 -2.76 1.78 7.93
N CYS A 115 -4.09 1.70 7.90
CA CYS A 115 -4.86 0.58 8.39
C CYS A 115 -4.84 -0.58 7.38
N MET A 116 -4.39 -1.75 7.83
CA MET A 116 -4.39 -2.99 7.05
C MET A 116 -5.61 -3.88 7.31
N ALA A 117 -6.40 -3.56 8.33
CA ALA A 117 -7.42 -4.47 8.83
C ALA A 117 -8.70 -4.36 7.99
N VAL A 118 -9.14 -5.48 7.43
CA VAL A 118 -10.41 -5.56 6.69
C VAL A 118 -11.57 -5.81 7.65
N MET A 119 -11.43 -6.78 8.55
CA MET A 119 -12.51 -7.16 9.47
C MET A 119 -12.80 -6.04 10.50
N PRO A 120 -14.07 -5.69 10.75
CA PRO A 120 -14.45 -4.63 11.69
C PRO A 120 -13.81 -4.77 13.08
N ALA A 121 -13.79 -5.99 13.64
CA ALA A 121 -13.20 -6.26 14.95
C ALA A 121 -11.66 -6.03 14.98
N LEU A 122 -10.97 -6.30 13.88
CA LEU A 122 -9.53 -6.04 13.77
C LEU A 122 -9.24 -4.55 13.58
N GLN A 123 -10.11 -3.82 12.87
CA GLN A 123 -10.02 -2.36 12.77
C GLN A 123 -10.17 -1.70 14.15
N GLU A 124 -11.14 -2.17 14.94
CA GLU A 124 -11.38 -1.68 16.30
C GLU A 124 -10.20 -1.99 17.24
N ILE A 125 -9.62 -3.18 17.16
CA ILE A 125 -8.40 -3.52 17.94
C ILE A 125 -7.22 -2.66 17.49
N ASN A 126 -7.06 -2.45 16.18
CA ASN A 126 -5.99 -1.61 15.65
C ASN A 126 -6.10 -0.18 16.18
N GLN A 127 -7.30 0.38 16.18
CA GLN A 127 -7.55 1.72 16.71
C GLN A 127 -7.45 1.79 18.23
N SER A 128 -8.22 0.99 18.97
CA SER A 128 -8.34 1.11 20.44
C SER A 128 -7.11 0.65 21.21
N LYS A 129 -6.28 -0.24 20.63
CA LYS A 129 -5.13 -0.84 21.34
C LYS A 129 -3.79 -0.65 20.65
N LEU A 130 -3.72 -0.84 19.33
CA LEU A 130 -2.42 -0.89 18.65
C LEU A 130 -1.89 0.50 18.28
N ILE A 131 -2.75 1.39 17.80
CA ILE A 131 -2.35 2.72 17.31
C ILE A 131 -2.88 3.85 18.20
N ARG A 132 -4.08 3.72 18.77
CA ARG A 132 -4.74 4.78 19.57
C ARG A 132 -4.63 6.14 18.88
N SER A 133 -5.07 6.21 17.62
CA SER A 133 -4.89 7.42 16.81
C SER A 133 -5.53 8.63 17.49
N THR A 134 -4.91 9.79 17.33
CA THR A 134 -5.49 11.08 17.69
C THR A 134 -6.29 11.66 16.55
N ILE A 135 -5.89 11.32 15.31
CA ILE A 135 -6.56 11.70 14.08
C ILE A 135 -6.82 10.41 13.27
N GLY A 136 -8.08 10.09 13.03
CA GLY A 136 -8.49 9.11 12.03
C GLY A 136 -8.65 9.76 10.67
N VAL A 137 -8.41 9.00 9.60
CA VAL A 137 -8.73 9.42 8.23
C VAL A 137 -9.54 8.32 7.58
N LEU A 138 -10.69 8.68 6.99
CA LEU A 138 -11.52 7.80 6.17
C LEU A 138 -11.55 8.32 4.74
N CYS A 139 -10.81 7.68 3.84
CA CYS A 139 -10.56 8.21 2.49
C CYS A 139 -11.82 8.21 1.60
N ASN A 140 -12.51 7.07 1.53
CA ASN A 140 -13.71 6.83 0.72
C ASN A 140 -14.37 5.50 1.13
N VAL A 141 -15.66 5.39 0.81
CA VAL A 141 -16.47 4.18 0.93
C VAL A 141 -16.77 3.65 -0.48
N ARG A 142 -16.34 2.41 -0.77
CA ARG A 142 -16.55 1.74 -2.07
C ARG A 142 -16.83 0.26 -1.85
N GLU A 143 -17.33 -0.42 -2.88
CA GLU A 143 -17.55 -1.86 -2.81
C GLU A 143 -16.20 -2.58 -2.82
N ASP A 144 -15.88 -3.24 -1.70
CA ASP A 144 -14.74 -4.13 -1.54
C ASP A 144 -14.97 -4.98 -0.29
N HIS A 145 -14.45 -6.21 -0.29
CA HIS A 145 -14.51 -7.11 0.88
C HIS A 145 -15.90 -7.23 1.54
N LEU A 146 -16.98 -7.27 0.75
CA LEU A 146 -18.37 -7.29 1.25
C LEU A 146 -18.67 -8.50 2.15
N ALA A 147 -17.96 -9.61 1.96
CA ALA A 147 -18.11 -10.78 2.80
C ALA A 147 -17.66 -10.51 4.25
N GLU A 148 -16.62 -9.68 4.42
CA GLU A 148 -16.05 -9.33 5.72
C GLU A 148 -16.65 -8.05 6.31
N MET A 149 -16.95 -7.06 5.46
CA MET A 149 -17.41 -5.73 5.88
C MET A 149 -18.92 -5.58 5.91
N GLY A 150 -19.65 -6.49 5.27
CA GLY A 150 -21.10 -6.48 5.15
C GLY A 150 -21.57 -6.24 3.71
N PRO A 151 -22.81 -6.62 3.41
CA PRO A 151 -23.30 -6.73 2.03
C PRO A 151 -23.56 -5.41 1.32
N THR A 152 -23.67 -4.29 2.03
CA THR A 152 -23.99 -2.97 1.45
C THR A 152 -22.88 -1.94 1.67
N LEU A 153 -22.87 -0.87 0.87
CA LEU A 153 -21.95 0.26 1.07
C LEU A 153 -22.15 0.94 2.43
N ASP A 154 -23.36 0.94 2.99
CA ASP A 154 -23.63 1.46 4.32
C ASP A 154 -22.97 0.59 5.40
N ASP A 155 -22.96 -0.75 5.20
CA ASP A 155 -22.22 -1.67 6.08
C ASP A 155 -20.71 -1.44 5.97
N VAL A 156 -20.19 -1.24 4.75
CA VAL A 156 -18.78 -0.89 4.54
C VAL A 156 -18.43 0.42 5.26
N ALA A 157 -19.28 1.45 5.16
CA ALA A 157 -19.09 2.71 5.88
C ALA A 157 -19.01 2.49 7.40
N ARG A 158 -19.97 1.76 7.99
CA ARG A 158 -19.97 1.45 9.43
C ARG A 158 -18.80 0.56 9.86
N SER A 159 -18.36 -0.36 9.00
CA SER A 159 -17.16 -1.18 9.18
C SER A 159 -15.92 -0.30 9.29
N LEU A 160 -15.71 0.61 8.32
CA LEU A 160 -14.58 1.54 8.31
C LEU A 160 -14.59 2.48 9.52
N CYS A 161 -15.78 2.90 10.00
CA CYS A 161 -15.91 3.73 11.19
C CYS A 161 -15.40 3.06 12.48
N ARG A 162 -15.14 1.73 12.48
CA ARG A 162 -14.47 1.05 13.59
C ARG A 162 -13.01 1.48 13.79
N SER A 163 -12.40 2.15 12.82
CA SER A 163 -11.08 2.77 12.99
C SER A 163 -11.12 4.23 13.47
N MET A 164 -12.30 4.84 13.67
CA MET A 164 -12.40 6.21 14.18
C MET A 164 -11.88 6.30 15.62
N PRO A 165 -11.16 7.38 15.99
CA PRO A 165 -10.74 7.59 17.35
C PRO A 165 -11.91 7.90 18.29
N GLU A 166 -11.76 7.51 19.56
CA GLU A 166 -12.66 7.95 20.63
C GLU A 166 -12.15 9.28 21.19
N GLY A 167 -13.00 10.31 21.26
CA GLY A 167 -12.60 11.64 21.75
C GLY A 167 -11.61 12.39 20.84
N GLY A 168 -11.42 11.92 19.60
CA GLY A 168 -10.44 12.45 18.64
C GLY A 168 -11.09 13.10 17.42
N ILE A 169 -10.31 13.29 16.36
CA ILE A 169 -10.77 13.90 15.11
C ILE A 169 -10.76 12.84 14.00
N CYS A 170 -11.76 12.83 13.13
CA CYS A 170 -11.77 12.02 11.92
C CYS A 170 -11.88 12.94 10.69
N VAL A 171 -10.95 12.83 9.75
CA VAL A 171 -10.98 13.59 8.48
C VAL A 171 -11.50 12.70 7.35
N THR A 172 -12.36 13.22 6.49
CA THR A 172 -12.86 12.48 5.32
C THR A 172 -13.16 13.40 4.12
N ALA A 173 -13.03 12.87 2.91
CA ALA A 173 -13.55 13.50 1.69
C ALA A 173 -14.81 12.77 1.16
N GLU A 174 -15.33 11.79 1.89
CA GLU A 174 -16.53 11.03 1.51
C GLU A 174 -17.79 11.90 1.61
N VAL A 175 -18.55 11.98 0.51
CA VAL A 175 -19.77 12.81 0.43
C VAL A 175 -21.03 11.96 0.57
N ASP A 176 -21.13 10.86 -0.18
CA ASP A 176 -22.37 10.11 -0.34
C ASP A 176 -22.84 9.49 0.99
N ARG A 177 -21.89 9.00 1.81
CA ARG A 177 -22.17 8.36 3.11
C ARG A 177 -21.80 9.23 4.30
N PHE A 178 -21.59 10.54 4.09
CA PHE A 178 -21.19 11.46 5.15
C PHE A 178 -22.12 11.39 6.38
N ALA A 179 -23.43 11.24 6.18
CA ALA A 179 -24.40 11.13 7.27
C ALA A 179 -24.16 9.91 8.19
N ILE A 180 -23.76 8.76 7.61
CA ILE A 180 -23.45 7.55 8.39
C ILE A 180 -22.14 7.76 9.16
N LEU A 181 -21.14 8.36 8.51
CA LEU A 181 -19.87 8.68 9.16
C LEU A 181 -20.10 9.65 10.33
N GLN A 182 -20.99 10.64 10.17
CA GLN A 182 -21.33 11.59 11.24
C GLN A 182 -22.01 10.88 12.43
N GLU A 183 -22.99 10.01 12.17
CA GLU A 183 -23.66 9.22 13.21
C GLU A 183 -22.66 8.39 14.02
N GLU A 184 -21.73 7.70 13.34
CA GLU A 184 -20.71 6.89 13.99
C GLU A 184 -19.65 7.72 14.74
N ALA A 185 -19.32 8.90 14.23
CA ALA A 185 -18.40 9.84 14.87
C ALA A 185 -19.01 10.39 16.18
N ASP A 186 -20.27 10.84 16.13
CA ASP A 186 -21.02 11.34 17.29
C ASP A 186 -21.09 10.26 18.40
N ALA A 187 -21.33 9.00 18.02
CA ALA A 187 -21.37 7.87 18.95
C ALA A 187 -20.04 7.59 19.68
N ARG A 188 -18.92 8.11 19.15
CA ARG A 188 -17.56 7.94 19.70
C ARG A 188 -16.99 9.22 20.29
N ASP A 189 -17.79 10.28 20.42
CA ASP A 189 -17.32 11.61 20.79
C ASP A 189 -16.17 12.08 19.86
N CYS A 190 -16.27 11.75 18.57
CA CYS A 190 -15.27 12.06 17.56
C CYS A 190 -15.74 13.21 16.69
N GLU A 191 -14.89 14.22 16.51
CA GLU A 191 -15.17 15.33 15.60
C GLU A 191 -14.95 14.89 14.15
N LEU A 192 -15.99 14.86 13.33
CA LEU A 192 -15.89 14.58 11.90
C LEU A 192 -15.63 15.88 11.12
N VAL A 193 -14.53 15.91 10.36
CA VAL A 193 -14.10 17.05 9.55
C VAL A 193 -14.11 16.67 8.08
N TYR A 194 -14.88 17.42 7.29
CA TYR A 194 -14.92 17.26 5.83
C TYR A 194 -13.73 17.99 5.19
N ALA A 195 -13.00 17.27 4.33
CA ALA A 195 -11.91 17.78 3.51
C ALA A 195 -12.42 18.00 2.08
N ASP A 196 -12.74 19.25 1.76
CA ASP A 196 -13.34 19.63 0.48
C ASP A 196 -12.31 19.58 -0.67
N PRO A 197 -12.47 18.68 -1.67
CA PRO A 197 -11.57 18.56 -2.80
C PRO A 197 -11.52 19.82 -3.69
N GLU A 198 -12.58 20.62 -3.71
CA GLU A 198 -12.65 21.85 -4.52
C GLU A 198 -11.70 22.94 -4.01
N THR A 199 -11.18 22.79 -2.78
CA THR A 199 -10.13 23.66 -2.25
C THR A 199 -8.76 23.40 -2.85
N VAL A 200 -8.60 22.33 -3.65
CA VAL A 200 -7.35 21.99 -4.34
C VAL A 200 -7.48 22.37 -5.82
N SER A 201 -6.63 23.28 -6.25
CA SER A 201 -6.57 23.73 -7.65
C SER A 201 -5.85 22.72 -8.54
N ASP A 202 -6.13 22.75 -9.84
CA ASP A 202 -5.41 21.92 -10.82
C ASP A 202 -3.94 22.32 -10.93
N GLU A 203 -3.61 23.58 -10.62
CA GLU A 203 -2.22 24.06 -10.56
C GLU A 203 -1.44 23.40 -9.41
N GLU A 204 -2.06 23.28 -8.22
CA GLU A 204 -1.47 22.53 -7.11
C GLU A 204 -1.30 21.04 -7.47
N LEU A 205 -2.23 20.44 -8.21
CA LEU A 205 -2.07 19.05 -8.68
C LEU A 205 -0.90 18.88 -9.66
N ARG A 206 -0.61 19.87 -10.51
CA ARG A 206 0.52 19.81 -11.44
C ARG A 206 1.89 19.85 -10.75
N GLY A 207 1.94 20.24 -9.47
CA GLY A 207 3.18 20.21 -8.68
C GLY A 207 3.67 18.79 -8.36
N PHE A 208 2.81 17.77 -8.45
CA PHE A 208 3.19 16.39 -8.21
C PHE A 208 3.88 15.76 -9.43
N SER A 209 4.99 15.07 -9.19
CA SER A 209 5.70 14.27 -10.21
C SER A 209 4.99 12.95 -10.54
N TRP A 210 3.87 12.67 -9.88
CA TRP A 210 3.10 11.45 -9.96
C TRP A 210 1.61 11.76 -9.83
N PHE A 211 0.77 10.83 -10.25
CA PHE A 211 -0.66 11.05 -10.33
C PHE A 211 -1.36 10.92 -8.97
N THR A 212 -2.06 11.97 -8.54
CA THR A 212 -2.86 11.98 -7.31
C THR A 212 -4.23 12.61 -7.54
N PHE A 213 -5.13 12.41 -6.56
CA PHE A 213 -6.51 12.90 -6.58
C PHE A 213 -6.67 14.11 -5.65
N LYS A 214 -7.58 15.04 -5.99
CA LYS A 214 -7.86 16.23 -5.16
C LYS A 214 -8.28 15.84 -3.75
N GLU A 215 -9.08 14.79 -3.63
CA GLU A 215 -9.55 14.20 -2.37
C GLU A 215 -8.37 13.82 -1.48
N ASN A 216 -7.35 13.16 -2.04
CA ASN A 216 -6.18 12.72 -1.29
C ASN A 216 -5.36 13.92 -0.77
N VAL A 217 -5.20 14.95 -1.61
CA VAL A 217 -4.47 16.18 -1.28
C VAL A 217 -5.25 17.02 -0.26
N ALA A 218 -6.55 17.17 -0.41
CA ALA A 218 -7.42 17.89 0.51
C ALA A 218 -7.40 17.25 1.91
N ILE A 219 -7.45 15.92 1.99
CA ILE A 219 -7.30 15.18 3.25
C ILE A 219 -5.95 15.47 3.89
N ALA A 220 -4.85 15.35 3.14
CA ALA A 220 -3.51 15.58 3.66
C ALA A 220 -3.30 17.02 4.14
N LEU A 221 -3.82 18.00 3.39
CA LEU A 221 -3.84 19.41 3.77
C LEU A 221 -4.62 19.66 5.05
N LYS A 222 -5.80 19.04 5.20
CA LYS A 222 -6.60 19.17 6.41
C LYS A 222 -5.92 18.56 7.63
N VAL A 223 -5.26 17.40 7.47
CA VAL A 223 -4.43 16.80 8.53
C VAL A 223 -3.25 17.71 8.91
N ALA A 224 -2.60 18.32 7.92
CA ALA A 224 -1.49 19.25 8.13
C ALA A 224 -1.95 20.50 8.90
N GLU A 225 -3.09 21.08 8.52
CA GLU A 225 -3.73 22.21 9.20
C GLU A 225 -4.04 21.89 10.67
N LEU A 226 -4.63 20.72 10.96
CA LEU A 226 -4.93 20.27 12.32
C LEU A 226 -3.67 20.12 13.19
N LEU A 227 -2.52 19.90 12.58
CA LEU A 227 -1.22 19.78 13.25
C LEU A 227 -0.39 21.06 13.19
N GLY A 228 -0.98 22.18 12.74
CA GLY A 228 -0.37 23.50 12.74
C GLY A 228 0.64 23.74 11.62
N VAL A 229 0.60 22.95 10.55
CA VAL A 229 1.44 23.14 9.36
C VAL A 229 0.74 24.04 8.36
N GLU A 230 1.45 25.05 7.89
CA GLU A 230 0.97 26.01 6.89
C GLU A 230 0.81 25.33 5.51
N ARG A 231 -0.19 25.76 4.72
CA ARG A 231 -0.61 25.12 3.46
C ARG A 231 0.51 25.06 2.42
N GLU A 232 1.16 26.18 2.11
CA GLU A 232 2.22 26.23 1.10
C GLU A 232 3.38 25.29 1.47
N THR A 233 3.73 25.30 2.76
CA THR A 233 4.77 24.44 3.33
C THR A 233 4.37 22.95 3.28
N ALA A 234 3.11 22.64 3.59
CA ALA A 234 2.55 21.31 3.46
C ALA A 234 2.58 20.82 2.00
N LEU A 235 2.15 21.64 1.04
CA LEU A 235 2.17 21.32 -0.39
C LEU A 235 3.58 21.02 -0.89
N LYS A 236 4.55 21.86 -0.51
CA LYS A 236 5.95 21.62 -0.85
C LYS A 236 6.43 20.27 -0.31
N GLY A 237 6.16 19.97 0.96
CA GLY A 237 6.49 18.67 1.55
C GLY A 237 5.78 17.48 0.90
N MET A 238 4.58 17.69 0.35
CA MET A 238 3.84 16.70 -0.43
C MET A 238 4.44 16.46 -1.82
N TYR A 239 4.90 17.50 -2.52
CA TYR A 239 5.57 17.37 -3.81
C TYR A 239 6.90 16.62 -3.70
N ASP A 240 7.64 16.88 -2.62
CA ASP A 240 8.91 16.22 -2.32
C ASP A 240 8.73 14.78 -1.78
N ALA A 241 7.49 14.36 -1.47
CA ALA A 241 7.24 13.06 -0.88
C ALA A 241 7.38 11.93 -1.92
N PRO A 242 8.07 10.82 -1.57
CA PRO A 242 8.15 9.67 -2.47
C PRO A 242 6.76 9.06 -2.75
N PRO A 243 6.40 8.81 -4.03
CA PRO A 243 5.13 8.18 -4.38
C PRO A 243 5.03 6.76 -3.83
N ASP A 244 3.80 6.23 -3.79
CA ASP A 244 3.62 4.81 -3.49
C ASP A 244 4.17 3.96 -4.66
N PRO A 245 4.91 2.87 -4.39
CA PRO A 245 5.44 2.02 -5.45
C PRO A 245 4.31 1.54 -6.37
N GLY A 246 4.44 1.83 -7.67
CA GLY A 246 3.45 1.46 -8.69
C GLY A 246 2.30 2.46 -8.89
N VAL A 247 2.35 3.64 -8.28
CA VAL A 247 1.43 4.74 -8.62
C VAL A 247 1.65 5.18 -10.06
N LEU A 248 0.54 5.43 -10.77
CA LEU A 248 0.55 5.98 -12.11
C LEU A 248 1.39 7.26 -12.13
N SER A 249 2.45 7.27 -12.92
CA SER A 249 3.28 8.45 -13.15
C SER A 249 3.43 8.64 -14.65
N VAL A 250 3.69 9.88 -15.05
CA VAL A 250 4.05 10.20 -16.44
C VAL A 250 5.54 10.41 -16.48
N GLU A 251 6.24 9.47 -17.10
CA GLU A 251 7.68 9.58 -17.34
C GLU A 251 7.92 10.36 -18.63
N ARG A 252 9.01 11.12 -18.67
CA ARG A 252 9.37 11.95 -19.81
C ARG A 252 10.72 11.49 -20.35
N TYR A 253 10.75 11.15 -21.63
CA TYR A 253 11.94 10.62 -22.29
C TYR A 253 12.25 11.40 -23.56
N LEU A 254 13.52 11.34 -23.96
CA LEU A 254 13.97 11.64 -25.31
C LEU A 254 14.19 10.32 -26.06
N THR A 255 13.55 10.18 -27.22
CA THR A 255 13.81 9.02 -28.09
C THR A 255 15.23 9.10 -28.67
N PRO A 256 15.79 8.02 -29.25
CA PRO A 256 17.09 8.05 -29.91
C PRO A 256 17.21 9.11 -31.02
N ASP A 257 16.09 9.48 -31.64
CA ASP A 257 15.99 10.52 -32.67
C ASP A 257 15.76 11.94 -32.09
N GLY A 258 15.76 12.09 -30.76
CA GLY A 258 15.55 13.36 -30.07
C GLY A 258 14.10 13.83 -29.99
N LYS A 259 13.11 12.96 -30.20
CA LYS A 259 11.69 13.28 -30.04
C LYS A 259 11.33 13.25 -28.54
N LYS A 260 10.42 14.13 -28.12
CA LYS A 260 9.88 14.15 -26.75
C LYS A 260 8.76 13.13 -26.61
N LEU A 261 8.83 12.30 -25.57
CA LEU A 261 7.85 11.27 -25.27
C LEU A 261 7.38 11.40 -23.83
N ARG A 262 6.08 11.59 -23.66
CA ARG A 262 5.40 11.43 -22.35
C ARG A 262 4.79 10.05 -22.27
N PHE A 263 5.21 9.26 -21.30
CA PHE A 263 4.76 7.89 -21.15
C PHE A 263 3.97 7.71 -19.87
N ALA A 264 2.74 7.20 -19.98
CA ALA A 264 1.91 6.86 -18.83
C ALA A 264 1.69 5.34 -18.76
N ASN A 265 2.13 4.73 -17.66
CA ASN A 265 1.94 3.30 -17.40
C ASN A 265 0.60 3.05 -16.68
N VAL A 266 -0.45 2.71 -17.44
CA VAL A 266 -1.81 2.44 -16.93
C VAL A 266 -2.10 0.94 -16.86
N PHE A 267 -1.09 0.06 -16.91
CA PHE A 267 -1.30 -1.39 -16.80
C PHE A 267 -1.97 -1.83 -15.48
N ALA A 268 -1.84 -1.02 -14.42
CA ALA A 268 -2.48 -1.26 -13.13
C ALA A 268 -4.01 -1.14 -13.16
N ALA A 269 -4.59 -0.45 -14.15
CA ALA A 269 -6.04 -0.40 -14.32
C ALA A 269 -6.55 -1.74 -14.85
N ASN A 270 -7.33 -2.45 -14.03
CA ASN A 270 -7.78 -3.80 -14.37
C ASN A 270 -9.00 -3.82 -15.31
N ASP A 271 -9.79 -2.73 -15.34
CA ASP A 271 -11.05 -2.61 -16.05
C ASP A 271 -11.13 -1.36 -16.98
N PRO A 272 -12.05 -1.37 -17.97
CA PRO A 272 -12.30 -0.24 -18.88
C PRO A 272 -12.56 1.11 -18.22
N GLU A 273 -13.40 1.15 -17.19
CA GLU A 273 -13.86 2.39 -16.55
C GLU A 273 -12.70 3.07 -15.81
N SER A 274 -11.96 2.31 -15.01
CA SER A 274 -10.75 2.78 -14.34
C SER A 274 -9.68 3.24 -15.34
N THR A 275 -9.57 2.59 -16.49
CA THR A 275 -8.63 2.98 -17.55
C THR A 275 -9.01 4.33 -18.14
N LEU A 276 -10.28 4.51 -18.54
CA LEU A 276 -10.78 5.77 -19.09
C LEU A 276 -10.68 6.92 -18.09
N MET A 277 -11.04 6.67 -16.83
CA MET A 277 -10.92 7.66 -15.76
C MET A 277 -9.47 8.14 -15.63
N ASN A 278 -8.50 7.22 -15.57
CA ASN A 278 -7.09 7.57 -15.46
C ASN A 278 -6.60 8.38 -16.67
N VAL A 279 -6.94 7.96 -17.90
CA VAL A 279 -6.47 8.64 -19.11
C VAL A 279 -7.08 10.03 -19.27
N ASN A 280 -8.40 10.17 -19.08
CA ASN A 280 -9.07 11.46 -19.20
C ASN A 280 -8.50 12.46 -18.19
N GLN A 281 -8.26 12.01 -16.95
CA GLN A 281 -7.69 12.88 -15.94
C GLN A 281 -6.24 13.28 -16.24
N LEU A 282 -5.42 12.38 -16.80
CA LEU A 282 -4.07 12.74 -17.27
C LEU A 282 -4.10 13.80 -18.38
N LEU A 283 -5.10 13.74 -19.27
CA LEU A 283 -5.31 14.76 -20.32
C LEU A 283 -5.76 16.10 -19.73
N ASP A 284 -6.71 16.09 -18.80
CA ASP A 284 -7.26 17.29 -18.17
C ASP A 284 -6.20 18.06 -17.36
N LEU A 285 -5.30 17.34 -16.70
CA LEU A 285 -4.16 17.92 -15.98
C LEU A 285 -3.07 18.47 -16.92
N GLY A 286 -3.08 18.08 -18.19
CA GLY A 286 -2.00 18.35 -19.15
C GLY A 286 -0.75 17.51 -18.92
N ALA A 287 -0.83 16.47 -18.09
CA ALA A 287 0.28 15.57 -17.82
C ALA A 287 0.65 14.76 -19.07
N VAL A 288 -0.37 14.37 -19.84
CA VAL A 288 -0.26 13.92 -21.23
C VAL A 288 -1.06 14.86 -22.13
N HIS A 289 -0.71 14.91 -23.41
CA HIS A 289 -1.40 15.76 -24.38
C HIS A 289 -1.53 15.05 -25.73
N ARG A 290 -2.25 15.69 -26.64
CA ARG A 290 -2.35 15.24 -28.03
C ARG A 290 -1.14 15.78 -28.81
N PRO A 291 -0.56 15.03 -29.77
CA PRO A 291 -1.00 13.72 -30.25
C PRO A 291 -0.82 12.60 -29.22
N LEU A 292 -1.86 11.77 -29.09
CA LEU A 292 -1.99 10.73 -28.07
C LEU A 292 -1.99 9.35 -28.73
N HIS A 293 -1.09 8.48 -28.31
CA HIS A 293 -1.00 7.11 -28.78
C HIS A 293 -1.27 6.14 -27.64
N VAL A 294 -1.83 4.97 -27.97
CA VAL A 294 -2.16 3.93 -26.98
C VAL A 294 -1.42 2.66 -27.35
N VAL A 295 -0.86 1.97 -26.36
CA VAL A 295 -0.33 0.61 -26.48
C VAL A 295 -1.26 -0.33 -25.71
N ILE A 296 -1.82 -1.33 -26.40
CA ILE A 296 -2.58 -2.42 -25.78
C ILE A 296 -1.67 -3.65 -25.69
N ASN A 297 -1.33 -4.11 -24.48
CA ASN A 297 -0.62 -5.37 -24.31
C ASN A 297 -1.58 -6.56 -24.09
N CYS A 298 -1.55 -7.50 -25.03
CA CYS A 298 -2.39 -8.69 -25.06
C CYS A 298 -1.71 -9.90 -24.41
N ARG A 299 -2.51 -10.74 -23.75
CA ARG A 299 -2.06 -11.99 -23.13
C ARG A 299 -2.96 -13.18 -23.50
N PRO A 300 -2.43 -14.40 -23.73
CA PRO A 300 -3.24 -15.51 -24.25
C PRO A 300 -4.26 -16.08 -23.24
N ASP A 301 -3.99 -15.98 -21.93
CA ASP A 301 -4.91 -16.42 -20.88
C ASP A 301 -5.98 -15.36 -20.52
N ARG A 302 -5.96 -14.18 -21.16
CA ARG A 302 -6.87 -13.05 -20.84
C ARG A 302 -7.49 -12.41 -22.09
N VAL A 303 -7.93 -13.24 -23.03
CA VAL A 303 -8.52 -12.81 -24.32
C VAL A 303 -9.69 -11.83 -24.16
N GLU A 304 -10.59 -12.07 -23.21
CA GLU A 304 -11.72 -11.18 -22.94
C GLU A 304 -11.26 -9.77 -22.54
N ARG A 305 -10.27 -9.69 -21.64
CA ARG A 305 -9.69 -8.42 -21.20
C ARG A 305 -8.98 -7.70 -22.35
N ASN A 306 -8.30 -8.42 -23.23
CA ASN A 306 -7.69 -7.83 -24.42
C ASN A 306 -8.77 -7.15 -25.29
N GLY A 307 -9.92 -7.81 -25.46
CA GLY A 307 -11.08 -7.27 -26.18
C GLY A 307 -11.63 -6.01 -25.53
N GLN A 308 -11.86 -6.03 -24.21
CA GLN A 308 -12.34 -4.87 -23.44
C GLN A 308 -11.45 -3.63 -23.62
N MET A 309 -10.12 -3.79 -23.70
CA MET A 309 -9.21 -2.68 -23.96
C MET A 309 -9.32 -2.15 -25.40
N GLY A 310 -9.69 -3.00 -26.36
CA GLY A 310 -9.99 -2.59 -27.73
C GLY A 310 -11.31 -1.80 -27.82
N GLU A 311 -12.32 -2.17 -27.04
CA GLU A 311 -13.65 -1.53 -27.04
C GLU A 311 -13.61 -0.05 -26.62
N ILE A 312 -12.71 0.31 -25.70
CA ILE A 312 -12.60 1.70 -25.17
C ILE A 312 -11.81 2.67 -26.05
N ILE A 313 -11.26 2.21 -27.18
CA ILE A 313 -10.46 3.05 -28.07
C ILE A 313 -11.18 4.31 -28.58
N PRO A 314 -12.48 4.28 -28.94
CA PRO A 314 -13.21 5.48 -29.33
C PRO A 314 -13.27 6.55 -28.25
N ASP A 315 -13.34 6.15 -26.97
CA ASP A 315 -13.44 7.06 -25.84
C ASP A 315 -12.08 7.73 -25.56
N LEU A 316 -10.97 6.98 -25.72
CA LEU A 316 -9.61 7.49 -25.60
C LEU A 316 -9.23 8.43 -26.77
N ARG A 317 -9.82 8.21 -27.95
CA ARG A 317 -9.58 8.94 -29.20
C ARG A 317 -8.09 9.05 -29.59
N PRO A 318 -7.31 7.96 -29.66
CA PRO A 318 -5.89 8.04 -29.97
C PRO A 318 -5.61 8.29 -31.47
N ASP A 319 -4.46 8.89 -31.76
CA ASP A 319 -3.92 9.07 -33.11
C ASP A 319 -3.42 7.74 -33.69
N LYS A 320 -2.80 6.87 -32.87
CA LYS A 320 -2.46 5.49 -33.22
C LYS A 320 -2.68 4.53 -32.05
N VAL A 321 -2.98 3.27 -32.38
CA VAL A 321 -3.12 2.17 -31.42
C VAL A 321 -2.09 1.11 -31.75
N PHE A 322 -1.06 0.97 -30.94
CA PHE A 322 -0.12 -0.13 -31.05
C PHE A 322 -0.65 -1.32 -30.26
N VAL A 323 -0.65 -2.51 -30.85
CA VAL A 323 -1.06 -3.72 -30.14
C VAL A 323 0.14 -4.65 -30.05
N ILE A 324 0.57 -4.93 -28.84
CA ILE A 324 1.69 -5.84 -28.53
C ILE A 324 1.16 -7.09 -27.80
N GLY A 325 2.03 -8.06 -27.63
CA GLY A 325 1.74 -9.35 -27.00
C GLY A 325 1.00 -10.32 -27.92
N HIS A 326 0.42 -11.35 -27.33
CA HIS A 326 -0.26 -12.41 -28.07
C HIS A 326 -1.55 -12.83 -27.35
N PRO A 327 -2.66 -13.10 -28.05
CA PRO A 327 -2.93 -12.84 -29.47
C PRO A 327 -3.39 -11.40 -29.71
N ALA A 328 -2.63 -10.58 -30.44
CA ALA A 328 -2.97 -9.17 -30.72
C ALA A 328 -4.36 -8.98 -31.36
N LYS A 329 -4.78 -9.91 -32.22
CA LYS A 329 -6.12 -9.90 -32.83
C LYS A 329 -7.27 -9.80 -31.83
N SER A 330 -7.10 -10.36 -30.63
CA SER A 330 -8.14 -10.31 -29.61
C SER A 330 -8.51 -8.89 -29.18
N ALA A 331 -7.56 -7.96 -29.18
CA ALA A 331 -7.84 -6.54 -28.99
C ALA A 331 -8.26 -5.87 -30.30
N ILE A 332 -7.51 -6.10 -31.40
CA ILE A 332 -7.73 -5.42 -32.70
C ILE A 332 -9.14 -5.65 -33.25
N ASP A 333 -9.65 -6.88 -33.13
CA ASP A 333 -10.97 -7.23 -33.65
C ASP A 333 -12.09 -6.54 -32.83
N ALA A 334 -11.85 -6.28 -31.55
CA ALA A 334 -12.77 -5.57 -30.67
C ALA A 334 -12.74 -4.04 -30.85
N ILE A 335 -11.67 -3.48 -31.44
CA ILE A 335 -11.63 -2.06 -31.82
C ILE A 335 -12.74 -1.77 -32.84
N PRO A 336 -13.61 -0.77 -32.61
CA PRO A 336 -14.65 -0.41 -33.56
C PRO A 336 -14.11 -0.09 -34.95
N ALA A 337 -14.85 -0.46 -35.99
CA ALA A 337 -14.36 -0.46 -37.37
C ALA A 337 -13.84 0.90 -37.86
N GLU A 338 -14.38 2.00 -37.34
CA GLU A 338 -13.99 3.37 -37.67
C GLU A 338 -12.63 3.80 -37.06
N TRP A 339 -12.11 3.06 -36.07
CA TRP A 339 -10.82 3.30 -35.42
C TRP A 339 -9.76 2.25 -35.76
N ARG A 340 -10.17 1.14 -36.39
CA ARG A 340 -9.31 -0.03 -36.61
C ARG A 340 -8.18 0.25 -37.62
N ASP A 341 -8.34 1.21 -38.51
CA ASP A 341 -7.29 1.66 -39.44
C ASP A 341 -6.10 2.33 -38.73
N ARG A 342 -6.30 2.79 -37.48
CA ARG A 342 -5.24 3.35 -36.63
C ARG A 342 -4.45 2.28 -35.87
N ALA A 343 -4.89 1.02 -35.94
CA ALA A 343 -4.25 -0.07 -35.24
C ALA A 343 -3.01 -0.58 -35.99
N VAL A 344 -1.89 -0.67 -35.28
CA VAL A 344 -0.62 -1.23 -35.75
C VAL A 344 -0.37 -2.51 -34.99
N ASP A 345 -0.40 -3.65 -35.69
CA ASP A 345 -0.13 -4.97 -35.11
C ASP A 345 1.37 -5.17 -34.92
N LEU A 346 1.82 -4.92 -33.69
CA LEU A 346 3.18 -5.18 -33.22
C LEU A 346 3.24 -6.48 -32.41
N GLY A 347 2.17 -7.26 -32.37
CA GLY A 347 2.06 -8.46 -31.54
C GLY A 347 2.84 -9.66 -32.08
N GLY A 348 2.82 -10.73 -31.29
CA GLY A 348 3.50 -11.99 -31.55
C GLY A 348 4.02 -12.62 -30.28
N ASP A 349 4.05 -13.95 -30.24
CA ASP A 349 4.45 -14.72 -29.05
C ASP A 349 5.92 -14.51 -28.66
N ARG A 350 6.76 -14.05 -29.62
CA ARG A 350 8.23 -13.89 -29.50
C ARG A 350 8.80 -12.83 -30.45
N ARG A 351 8.06 -11.75 -30.74
CA ARG A 351 8.64 -10.66 -31.53
C ARG A 351 9.77 -10.01 -30.70
N ASP A 352 10.86 -9.69 -31.37
CA ASP A 352 12.03 -9.09 -30.76
C ASP A 352 11.65 -7.73 -30.13
N PRO A 353 11.96 -7.50 -28.85
CA PRO A 353 11.70 -6.22 -28.19
C PRO A 353 12.25 -5.01 -28.94
N ASP A 354 13.48 -5.12 -29.44
CA ASP A 354 14.13 -4.04 -30.17
C ASP A 354 13.38 -3.70 -31.47
N GLU A 355 12.86 -4.71 -32.16
CA GLU A 355 12.12 -4.56 -33.41
C GLU A 355 10.80 -3.81 -33.19
N PHE A 356 10.01 -4.22 -32.19
CA PHE A 356 8.73 -3.55 -31.94
C PHE A 356 8.92 -2.16 -31.33
N MET A 357 9.94 -1.97 -30.50
CA MET A 357 10.28 -0.66 -29.94
C MET A 357 10.70 0.32 -31.04
N ALA A 358 11.57 -0.10 -31.96
CA ALA A 358 11.97 0.72 -33.09
C ALA A 358 10.77 1.10 -33.98
N ALA A 359 9.87 0.14 -34.25
CA ALA A 359 8.65 0.39 -35.02
C ALA A 359 7.69 1.37 -34.30
N LEU A 360 7.50 1.20 -32.99
CA LEU A 360 6.67 2.08 -32.17
C LEU A 360 7.22 3.50 -32.14
N LEU A 361 8.50 3.68 -31.78
CA LEU A 361 9.13 5.01 -31.65
C LEU A 361 9.29 5.72 -33.00
N GLY A 362 9.48 4.95 -34.09
CA GLY A 362 9.55 5.48 -35.46
C GLY A 362 8.29 6.21 -35.88
N GLU A 363 7.13 5.75 -35.41
CA GLU A 363 5.80 6.27 -35.76
C GLU A 363 5.36 7.47 -34.91
N LEU A 364 6.11 7.80 -33.85
CA LEU A 364 5.82 8.95 -33.00
C LEU A 364 6.26 10.26 -33.64
N GLY A 365 5.52 11.34 -33.36
CA GLY A 365 5.86 12.70 -33.75
C GLY A 365 6.98 13.31 -32.89
N PRO A 366 7.37 14.57 -33.15
CA PRO A 366 8.43 15.25 -32.39
C PRO A 366 8.11 15.46 -30.91
N ASP A 367 6.82 15.53 -30.56
CA ASP A 367 6.32 15.61 -29.19
C ASP A 367 5.01 14.82 -29.11
N SER A 368 5.00 13.72 -28.36
CA SER A 368 3.89 12.77 -28.34
C SER A 368 3.66 12.18 -26.96
N SER A 369 2.41 11.81 -26.66
CA SER A 369 2.07 11.03 -25.48
C SER A 369 1.77 9.58 -25.83
N LEU A 370 2.21 8.65 -24.99
CA LEU A 370 2.01 7.21 -25.14
C LEU A 370 1.44 6.64 -23.84
N ILE A 371 0.32 5.93 -23.94
CA ILE A 371 -0.36 5.33 -22.78
C ILE A 371 -0.36 3.81 -22.94
N ALA A 372 0.18 3.10 -21.96
CA ALA A 372 0.16 1.64 -21.93
C ALA A 372 -1.04 1.12 -21.12
N ILE A 373 -1.89 0.31 -21.74
CA ILE A 373 -3.08 -0.31 -21.15
C ILE A 373 -3.12 -1.82 -21.39
N GLY A 374 -3.94 -2.53 -20.62
CA GLY A 374 -4.06 -3.99 -20.72
C GLY A 374 -3.16 -4.72 -19.73
N ASN A 375 -2.55 -5.82 -20.14
CA ASN A 375 -1.80 -6.70 -19.22
C ASN A 375 -0.37 -6.21 -19.04
N ILE A 376 0.20 -6.25 -17.84
CA ILE A 376 1.61 -5.88 -17.67
C ILE A 376 2.57 -6.97 -18.16
N HIS A 377 2.24 -8.25 -17.93
CA HIS A 377 3.17 -9.34 -18.17
C HIS A 377 3.52 -9.58 -19.65
N GLY A 378 4.71 -10.14 -19.88
CA GLY A 378 5.20 -10.51 -21.20
C GLY A 378 5.81 -9.30 -21.92
N GLN A 379 5.27 -8.95 -23.09
CA GLN A 379 5.81 -7.81 -23.86
C GLN A 379 5.59 -6.45 -23.17
N GLY A 380 4.65 -6.35 -22.23
CA GLY A 380 4.46 -5.14 -21.43
C GLY A 380 5.62 -4.86 -20.48
N GLU A 381 6.19 -5.89 -19.84
CA GLU A 381 7.38 -5.75 -18.99
C GLU A 381 8.59 -5.32 -19.84
N LEU A 382 8.76 -5.96 -21.01
CA LEU A 382 9.82 -5.62 -21.96
C LEU A 382 9.70 -4.19 -22.49
N LEU A 383 8.48 -3.71 -22.76
CA LEU A 383 8.20 -2.32 -23.13
C LEU A 383 8.69 -1.36 -22.04
N LEU A 384 8.39 -1.64 -20.77
CA LEU A 384 8.79 -0.80 -19.65
C LEU A 384 10.31 -0.79 -19.47
N GLU A 385 10.96 -1.95 -19.60
CA GLU A 385 12.43 -2.07 -19.53
C GLU A 385 13.12 -1.21 -20.60
N HIS A 386 12.67 -1.27 -21.86
CA HIS A 386 13.27 -0.50 -22.94
C HIS A 386 13.01 1.01 -22.82
N LEU A 387 11.82 1.41 -22.33
CA LEU A 387 11.53 2.82 -22.07
C LEU A 387 12.42 3.37 -20.95
N ALA A 388 12.70 2.58 -19.91
CA ALA A 388 13.57 2.97 -18.81
C ALA A 388 15.05 3.17 -19.22
N GLU A 389 15.48 2.59 -20.35
CA GLU A 389 16.81 2.82 -20.93
C GLU A 389 16.91 4.15 -21.71
N LEU A 390 15.78 4.79 -22.03
CA LEU A 390 15.79 6.06 -22.74
C LEU A 390 16.27 7.20 -21.81
N PRO A 391 17.01 8.18 -22.36
CA PRO A 391 17.42 9.34 -21.59
C PRO A 391 16.19 10.15 -21.11
N PRO A 392 16.15 10.58 -19.85
CA PRO A 392 15.04 11.41 -19.35
C PRO A 392 15.03 12.78 -20.03
N ASP A 393 13.84 13.30 -20.34
CA ASP A 393 13.66 14.67 -20.81
C ASP A 393 13.53 15.63 -19.62
N GLU A 394 14.65 16.26 -19.26
CA GLU A 394 14.72 17.25 -18.17
C GLU A 394 14.34 18.68 -18.63
N ILE A 395 13.94 18.88 -19.89
CA ILE A 395 13.61 20.21 -20.41
C ILE A 395 12.24 20.63 -19.85
N PRO A 396 12.13 21.77 -19.14
CA PRO A 396 10.83 22.25 -18.67
C PRO A 396 9.88 22.44 -19.85
N ASP A 397 8.59 22.21 -19.63
CA ASP A 397 7.61 22.55 -20.65
C ASP A 397 7.67 24.04 -20.93
N GLU A 398 7.69 24.41 -22.21
CA GLU A 398 7.40 25.78 -22.58
C GLU A 398 6.01 26.07 -22.01
N THR A 399 5.92 27.06 -21.12
CA THR A 399 4.65 27.55 -20.60
C THR A 399 3.75 27.78 -21.80
N PRO A 400 2.54 27.21 -21.86
CA PRO A 400 1.67 27.41 -23.01
C PRO A 400 1.59 28.91 -23.26
N PRO A 401 1.80 29.38 -24.50
CA PRO A 401 1.77 30.81 -24.79
C PRO A 401 0.47 31.35 -24.21
N ALA A 402 0.59 32.38 -23.37
CA ALA A 402 -0.54 33.10 -22.82
C ALA A 402 -1.58 33.23 -23.93
N ALA A 403 -2.79 32.71 -23.67
CA ALA A 403 -3.86 32.62 -24.65
C ALA A 403 -3.84 33.86 -25.55
N ALA A 404 -3.70 33.63 -26.85
CA ALA A 404 -3.63 34.71 -27.84
C ALA A 404 -4.72 35.75 -27.49
N PRO A 405 -4.37 37.04 -27.46
CA PRO A 405 -5.30 38.07 -26.99
C PRO A 405 -6.58 37.95 -27.81
N ALA A 406 -7.71 37.83 -27.11
CA ALA A 406 -9.03 37.95 -27.71
C ALA A 406 -9.04 39.21 -28.59
N ILE A 407 -9.49 39.05 -29.83
CA ILE A 407 -9.66 40.15 -30.79
C ILE A 407 -10.41 41.28 -30.06
N PRO A 408 -9.79 42.46 -29.87
CA PRO A 408 -10.48 43.54 -29.18
C PRO A 408 -11.55 44.13 -30.11
N GLU A 409 -12.81 44.02 -29.70
CA GLU A 409 -13.83 44.98 -30.10
C GLU A 409 -13.36 46.40 -29.76
N GLN A 410 -13.80 47.34 -30.59
CA GLN A 410 -13.27 48.70 -30.68
C GLN A 410 -13.21 49.50 -29.35
N ARG A 411 -12.02 50.10 -29.14
CA ARG A 411 -11.66 51.39 -28.48
C ARG A 411 -11.22 51.42 -27.00
N SER A 412 -9.94 51.80 -26.85
CA SER A 412 -9.15 52.27 -25.69
C SER A 412 -9.66 53.61 -25.07
N PRO A 413 -9.04 54.23 -24.01
CA PRO A 413 -7.81 53.86 -23.27
C PRO A 413 -7.79 54.05 -21.71
N GLN A 414 -6.72 53.52 -21.09
CA GLN A 414 -5.98 53.96 -19.86
C GLN A 414 -5.98 53.02 -18.62
N HIS A 415 -4.91 52.22 -18.52
CA HIS A 415 -4.28 51.60 -17.34
C HIS A 415 -3.45 52.64 -16.52
N PRO A 416 -3.04 52.43 -15.24
CA PRO A 416 -1.96 51.47 -14.82
C PRO A 416 -2.11 50.91 -13.37
N HIS A 417 -1.35 50.00 -12.76
CA HIS A 417 -0.32 48.98 -13.07
C HIS A 417 -0.13 48.17 -11.75
N HIS A 418 0.20 46.88 -11.81
CA HIS A 418 0.87 46.13 -10.73
C HIS A 418 2.30 45.78 -11.16
N PRO A 419 3.31 45.74 -10.26
CA PRO A 419 4.62 45.18 -10.55
C PRO A 419 4.84 43.77 -9.96
N ARG A 420 5.67 43.03 -10.70
CA ARG A 420 6.19 41.65 -10.53
C ARG A 420 7.29 41.56 -9.45
N HIS A 421 7.57 40.34 -8.99
CA HIS A 421 8.94 39.90 -8.66
C HIS A 421 9.15 38.42 -8.99
N ASP A 422 10.42 38.05 -9.15
CA ASP A 422 10.99 36.97 -9.94
C ASP A 422 12.07 36.24 -9.11
N GLU A 423 12.40 35.01 -9.54
CA GLU A 423 13.61 34.20 -9.32
C GLU A 423 13.98 33.62 -7.93
N THR A 424 14.09 32.28 -7.85
CA THR A 424 15.36 31.48 -7.82
C THR A 424 15.20 30.14 -7.08
N LEU A 425 15.62 29.04 -7.69
CA LEU A 425 16.64 28.08 -7.20
C LEU A 425 16.54 26.74 -7.95
N GLY A 426 17.64 26.39 -8.62
CA GLY A 426 17.90 25.05 -9.12
C GLY A 426 18.98 24.35 -8.30
N GLN A 427 19.01 23.02 -8.46
CA GLN A 427 20.15 22.09 -8.39
C GLN A 427 19.97 20.88 -7.47
N GLN A 428 20.40 19.75 -8.05
CA GLN A 428 20.88 18.48 -7.47
C GLN A 428 19.85 17.38 -7.23
N TYR A 429 19.73 16.49 -8.23
CA TYR A 429 19.47 15.08 -7.97
C TYR A 429 20.43 14.20 -8.79
N ARG A 430 20.99 13.17 -8.15
CA ARG A 430 21.84 12.12 -8.74
C ARG A 430 21.02 10.82 -8.74
N PRO A 431 21.15 9.96 -9.77
CA PRO A 431 20.27 8.81 -9.89
C PRO A 431 20.73 7.65 -8.99
N HIS A 432 19.73 6.87 -8.58
CA HIS A 432 19.63 5.41 -8.77
C HIS A 432 19.40 4.59 -7.48
N LEU A 433 18.38 3.72 -7.52
CA LEU A 433 18.48 2.29 -7.15
C LEU A 433 17.24 1.56 -7.69
N ASP A 434 17.47 0.53 -8.50
CA ASP A 434 16.46 -0.42 -8.97
C ASP A 434 15.88 -1.20 -7.75
N PRO A 435 14.57 -1.09 -7.47
CA PRO A 435 13.94 -1.72 -6.30
C PRO A 435 13.81 -3.25 -6.39
N TYR A 436 14.17 -3.85 -7.52
CA TYR A 436 14.12 -5.30 -7.74
C TYR A 436 15.49 -5.96 -7.98
N ALA A 437 16.58 -5.18 -7.92
CA ALA A 437 17.91 -5.74 -8.04
C ALA A 437 18.21 -6.71 -6.87
N PRO A 438 18.53 -7.99 -7.14
CA PRO A 438 19.06 -8.88 -6.10
C PRO A 438 20.39 -8.32 -5.56
N TYR A 439 20.60 -8.46 -4.25
CA TYR A 439 21.75 -7.86 -3.58
C TYR A 439 23.09 -8.44 -4.06
N PRO A 440 24.19 -7.66 -4.02
CA PRO A 440 25.52 -8.21 -4.27
C PRO A 440 25.86 -9.34 -3.29
N GLU A 441 26.54 -10.40 -3.73
CA GLU A 441 26.94 -11.56 -2.90
C GLU A 441 27.64 -11.16 -1.58
N ALA A 442 28.38 -10.05 -1.59
CA ALA A 442 29.08 -9.50 -0.41
C ALA A 442 28.14 -8.95 0.68
N TYR A 443 26.89 -8.62 0.33
CA TYR A 443 25.82 -8.22 1.26
C TYR A 443 25.13 -9.45 1.86
N GLU A 444 24.86 -10.48 1.04
CA GLU A 444 24.24 -11.74 1.50
C GLU A 444 25.15 -12.53 2.46
N THR A 445 26.46 -12.56 2.20
CA THR A 445 27.44 -13.23 3.09
C THR A 445 27.59 -12.54 4.45
N ARG A 446 27.21 -11.26 4.57
CA ARG A 446 27.30 -10.51 5.84
C ARG A 446 26.12 -10.82 6.78
N TYR A 447 25.02 -11.37 6.27
CA TYR A 447 23.77 -11.56 7.04
C TYR A 447 23.16 -12.97 6.97
N GLN A 448 23.82 -13.93 6.32
CA GLN A 448 23.52 -15.35 6.57
C GLN A 448 24.00 -15.77 7.98
N PRO A 449 23.23 -16.58 8.74
CA PRO A 449 23.71 -17.16 9.98
C PRO A 449 24.92 -18.05 9.69
N GLN A 450 26.11 -17.64 10.14
CA GLN A 450 27.29 -18.49 10.11
C GLN A 450 27.07 -19.67 11.06
N HIS A 451 26.77 -20.85 10.52
CA HIS A 451 26.98 -22.10 11.23
C HIS A 451 28.50 -22.36 11.31
N GLN A 452 29.14 -21.87 12.39
CA GLN A 452 30.46 -22.35 12.76
C GLN A 452 30.33 -23.54 13.73
N PRO A 453 30.89 -24.72 13.40
CA PRO A 453 31.03 -25.81 14.35
C PRO A 453 32.10 -25.45 15.39
N TYR A 454 31.73 -25.46 16.67
CA TYR A 454 32.66 -25.22 17.78
C TYR A 454 33.68 -26.37 17.88
N SER A 455 34.97 -26.05 17.72
CA SER A 455 36.10 -26.84 18.18
C SER A 455 36.61 -26.27 19.51
N TYR A 456 36.70 -27.11 20.54
CA TYR A 456 37.25 -26.74 21.85
C TYR A 456 38.78 -26.63 21.77
N GLN A 457 39.33 -25.45 22.08
CA GLN A 457 40.72 -25.30 22.54
C GLN A 457 40.71 -24.72 23.95
N GLN A 458 41.33 -25.46 24.87
CA GLN A 458 41.54 -25.08 26.27
C GLN A 458 42.62 -24.00 26.38
N GLU A 459 42.29 -22.85 26.96
CA GLU A 459 43.27 -21.90 27.48
C GLU A 459 43.22 -21.82 29.01
N GLN A 460 44.42 -21.78 29.59
CA GLN A 460 44.77 -22.01 30.98
C GLN A 460 44.47 -20.78 31.84
N GLN A 461 43.84 -21.00 33.01
CA GLN A 461 43.63 -19.96 34.02
C GLN A 461 44.91 -19.66 34.84
N PRO A 462 45.19 -18.40 35.22
CA PRO A 462 46.33 -18.05 36.06
C PRO A 462 46.12 -18.38 37.55
N GLN A 463 47.18 -18.90 38.18
CA GLN A 463 47.25 -19.24 39.60
C GLN A 463 47.33 -18.01 40.52
N GLN A 464 46.65 -18.06 41.67
CA GLN A 464 47.00 -17.31 42.89
C GLN A 464 47.15 -18.26 44.09
N PRO A 465 47.99 -17.93 45.10
CA PRO A 465 48.62 -18.93 45.95
C PRO A 465 48.01 -19.11 47.36
N GLN A 466 48.01 -20.39 47.75
CA GLN A 466 48.21 -21.01 49.08
C GLN A 466 47.37 -20.60 50.29
N GLN A 467 46.65 -21.59 50.84
CA GLN A 467 46.74 -21.94 52.26
C GLN A 467 46.43 -23.44 52.48
N SER A 468 47.31 -24.09 53.23
CA SER A 468 47.36 -25.53 53.51
C SER A 468 46.60 -25.90 54.78
N ARG A 469 45.84 -27.01 54.75
CA ARG A 469 45.57 -27.83 55.95
C ARG A 469 45.16 -29.28 55.61
N GLN A 470 46.09 -30.15 56.00
CA GLN A 470 46.09 -31.59 56.28
C GLN A 470 44.77 -32.38 56.43
N SER A 471 44.70 -33.47 55.64
CA SER A 471 44.41 -34.89 55.97
C SER A 471 43.24 -35.31 56.87
N GLN A 472 42.41 -36.24 56.37
CA GLN A 472 42.16 -37.55 57.01
C GLN A 472 41.44 -38.55 56.08
N GLN A 473 41.59 -39.83 56.40
CA GLN A 473 41.44 -41.02 55.57
C GLN A 473 40.09 -41.74 55.79
N GLN A 474 39.83 -42.73 54.91
CA GLN A 474 39.18 -44.05 55.15
C GLN A 474 37.70 -44.30 54.71
N PRO A 475 37.31 -45.58 54.40
CA PRO A 475 36.77 -45.95 53.07
C PRO A 475 35.58 -46.97 53.07
N ARG A 476 35.25 -47.49 51.87
CA ARG A 476 34.64 -48.81 51.50
C ARG A 476 33.11 -49.02 51.40
N GLY A 477 32.74 -49.68 50.29
CA GLY A 477 31.59 -50.59 50.10
C GLY A 477 31.11 -50.66 48.64
N MET A 478 31.82 -51.30 47.70
CA MET A 478 31.65 -52.69 47.18
C MET A 478 30.21 -53.11 46.79
N PHE A 479 29.91 -53.12 45.48
CA PHE A 479 29.49 -54.32 44.73
C PHE A 479 29.64 -54.08 43.21
N GLU A 480 30.19 -55.08 42.51
CA GLU A 480 30.66 -55.08 41.10
C GLU A 480 30.01 -56.29 40.36
N PRO A 481 30.33 -56.65 39.09
CA PRO A 481 29.67 -56.25 37.84
C PRO A 481 29.08 -57.42 37.02
N ALA A 482 28.57 -57.15 35.81
CA ALA A 482 28.40 -58.13 34.73
C ALA A 482 28.77 -57.52 33.36
N VAL A 483 29.27 -58.38 32.46
CA VAL A 483 30.29 -58.13 31.44
C VAL A 483 29.74 -58.27 30.00
N TYR A 484 30.12 -57.31 29.13
CA TYR A 484 30.49 -57.28 27.68
C TYR A 484 30.22 -58.50 26.74
N PRO A 485 30.00 -58.30 25.41
CA PRO A 485 31.09 -57.85 24.53
C PRO A 485 30.77 -56.91 23.33
N GLU A 486 31.88 -56.34 22.89
CA GLU A 486 32.16 -55.39 21.81
C GLU A 486 32.59 -56.15 20.54
N GLN A 487 32.23 -55.68 19.34
CA GLN A 487 32.92 -56.06 18.09
C GLN A 487 32.69 -55.05 16.93
N ALA A 488 33.75 -54.27 16.68
CA ALA A 488 34.37 -53.87 15.41
C ALA A 488 33.55 -53.54 14.12
N HIS A 489 33.83 -52.34 13.59
CA HIS A 489 33.63 -51.93 12.18
C HIS A 489 34.56 -52.67 11.20
N PRO A 490 34.20 -52.65 9.89
CA PRO A 490 35.17 -52.13 8.92
C PRO A 490 34.59 -51.14 7.89
N GLU A 491 35.48 -50.31 7.36
CA GLU A 491 35.33 -49.34 6.28
C GLU A 491 34.97 -49.98 4.93
N GLN A 492 34.24 -49.28 4.05
CA GLN A 492 34.73 -48.83 2.73
C GLN A 492 33.67 -48.12 1.87
N ALA A 493 34.18 -47.22 1.05
CA ALA A 493 33.55 -46.22 0.19
C ALA A 493 32.54 -46.75 -0.84
N HIS A 494 31.55 -45.94 -1.24
CA HIS A 494 31.09 -45.88 -2.63
C HIS A 494 30.43 -44.54 -2.99
N ARG A 495 30.71 -44.14 -4.24
CA ARG A 495 30.37 -42.91 -4.97
C ARG A 495 28.86 -42.76 -5.20
N GLU A 496 28.38 -41.52 -5.16
CA GLU A 496 27.09 -41.12 -5.73
C GLU A 496 27.12 -41.16 -7.28
N PRO A 497 26.10 -41.72 -7.93
CA PRO A 497 25.83 -41.49 -9.35
C PRO A 497 24.74 -40.42 -9.57
N PRO A 498 24.70 -39.79 -10.76
CA PRO A 498 23.93 -38.58 -11.02
C PRO A 498 22.47 -38.84 -11.42
N TYR A 499 21.63 -37.84 -11.18
CA TYR A 499 20.22 -37.78 -11.61
C TYR A 499 20.07 -37.85 -13.14
N PRO A 500 19.05 -38.57 -13.66
CA PRO A 500 18.68 -38.48 -15.07
C PRO A 500 17.58 -37.45 -15.31
N ASP A 501 17.74 -36.67 -16.39
CA ASP A 501 16.69 -35.93 -17.08
C ASP A 501 15.64 -36.89 -17.67
N GLN A 502 14.35 -36.60 -17.48
CA GLN A 502 13.30 -37.01 -18.43
C GLN A 502 11.99 -36.22 -18.29
N ALA A 503 11.68 -35.53 -19.40
CA ALA A 503 10.39 -35.18 -19.99
C ALA A 503 9.09 -35.40 -19.19
N TYR A 504 8.31 -34.31 -19.03
CA TYR A 504 6.90 -34.37 -18.66
C TYR A 504 6.01 -34.57 -19.90
N HIS A 505 5.28 -35.67 -19.90
CA HIS A 505 4.10 -35.92 -20.73
C HIS A 505 2.85 -35.36 -20.04
N ASP A 506 1.91 -34.87 -20.86
CA ASP A 506 0.52 -34.55 -20.53
C ASP A 506 -0.17 -35.65 -19.71
N GLN A 507 -0.69 -35.30 -18.52
CA GLN A 507 -1.82 -35.99 -17.90
C GLN A 507 -2.74 -35.01 -17.17
N ALA A 508 -4.03 -35.16 -17.47
CA ALA A 508 -5.15 -34.38 -16.97
C ALA A 508 -5.23 -34.37 -15.42
N TYR A 509 -5.50 -33.20 -14.86
CA TYR A 509 -5.82 -33.04 -13.44
C TYR A 509 -7.25 -33.47 -13.16
N THR A 510 -7.41 -34.49 -12.32
CA THR A 510 -8.65 -34.84 -11.64
C THR A 510 -8.62 -34.21 -10.24
N GLU A 511 -9.63 -33.42 -9.88
CA GLU A 511 -9.78 -32.80 -8.56
C GLU A 511 -9.88 -33.85 -7.42
N PRO A 512 -9.24 -33.61 -6.26
CA PRO A 512 -9.54 -34.39 -5.06
C PRO A 512 -10.81 -33.87 -4.36
N GLN A 513 -11.84 -34.73 -4.31
CA GLN A 513 -13.04 -34.53 -3.48
C GLN A 513 -12.68 -34.57 -1.99
N TYR A 514 -12.96 -33.48 -1.26
CA TYR A 514 -12.98 -33.46 0.20
C TYR A 514 -14.34 -33.94 0.72
N PRO A 515 -14.40 -34.70 1.84
CA PRO A 515 -15.67 -35.17 2.40
C PRO A 515 -16.46 -34.01 3.03
N VAL A 516 -17.71 -33.86 2.57
CA VAL A 516 -18.72 -32.98 3.15
C VAL A 516 -19.15 -33.53 4.52
N VAL A 517 -18.87 -32.79 5.59
CA VAL A 517 -19.47 -33.04 6.92
C VAL A 517 -20.83 -32.36 6.95
N LEU A 518 -21.89 -33.14 6.84
CA LEU A 518 -23.28 -32.70 7.01
C LEU A 518 -23.54 -32.40 8.49
N TYR A 519 -23.73 -31.12 8.83
CA TYR A 519 -24.28 -30.70 10.12
C TYR A 519 -25.81 -30.86 10.07
N GLN A 520 -26.36 -31.78 10.85
CA GLN A 520 -27.81 -31.86 11.11
C GLN A 520 -28.18 -30.86 12.21
N PRO A 521 -29.12 -29.93 11.99
CA PRO A 521 -29.69 -29.15 13.08
C PRO A 521 -30.76 -29.99 13.81
N GLN A 522 -30.54 -30.25 15.10
CA GLN A 522 -31.57 -30.79 15.97
C GLN A 522 -32.59 -29.68 16.28
N HIS A 523 -33.78 -29.82 15.73
CA HIS A 523 -34.97 -29.10 16.17
C HIS A 523 -35.40 -29.61 17.55
N GLN A 524 -35.41 -28.73 18.55
CA GLN A 524 -36.28 -28.86 19.71
C GLN A 524 -37.39 -27.83 19.60
N HIS A 525 -38.62 -28.33 19.47
CA HIS A 525 -39.85 -27.58 19.57
C HIS A 525 -40.16 -27.31 21.05
N GLU A 526 -40.31 -26.04 21.43
CA GLU A 526 -41.18 -25.63 22.53
C GLU A 526 -42.23 -24.63 21.98
N PRO A 527 -43.51 -24.74 22.38
CA PRO A 527 -44.59 -23.93 21.83
C PRO A 527 -44.70 -22.56 22.52
N HIS A 528 -44.72 -21.49 21.72
CA HIS A 528 -45.05 -20.12 22.15
C HIS A 528 -46.58 -19.92 22.20
N GLU A 529 -47.09 -19.50 23.37
CA GLU A 529 -48.38 -18.81 23.52
C GLU A 529 -48.22 -17.30 23.22
N PRO A 530 -49.26 -16.60 22.73
CA PRO A 530 -49.17 -15.21 22.30
C PRO A 530 -49.59 -14.22 23.41
N HIS A 531 -48.82 -13.14 23.59
CA HIS A 531 -49.24 -11.95 24.34
C HIS A 531 -48.81 -10.67 23.60
N PRO A 532 -49.49 -9.53 23.81
CA PRO A 532 -49.96 -8.66 22.74
C PRO A 532 -49.11 -7.39 22.56
N SER A 533 -49.31 -6.81 21.37
CA SER A 533 -48.79 -5.53 20.89
C SER A 533 -48.99 -4.36 21.86
N HIS A 534 -47.91 -3.66 22.19
CA HIS A 534 -47.94 -2.32 22.78
C HIS A 534 -47.57 -1.28 21.72
N ASP A 535 -48.53 -0.41 21.45
CA ASP A 535 -48.48 0.76 20.57
C ASP A 535 -48.08 2.01 21.42
N PRO A 536 -47.00 2.74 21.08
CA PRO A 536 -46.56 3.90 21.84
C PRO A 536 -47.10 5.21 21.24
N TYR A 537 -48.43 5.40 21.22
CA TYR A 537 -49.06 6.69 20.94
C TYR A 537 -50.34 6.91 21.75
N GLN A 538 -50.25 6.93 23.08
CA GLN A 538 -51.26 7.57 23.93
C GLN A 538 -50.64 8.12 25.21
N GLN A 539 -50.24 9.40 25.20
CA GLN A 539 -50.20 10.22 26.40
C GLN A 539 -50.23 11.70 26.05
N SER A 540 -51.44 12.24 25.86
CA SER A 540 -51.72 13.63 26.16
C SER A 540 -53.16 13.75 26.68
N ARG A 541 -53.32 14.63 27.68
CA ARG A 541 -54.55 15.02 28.39
C ARG A 541 -54.93 14.18 29.62
N GLN A 542 -54.49 14.66 30.78
CA GLN A 542 -55.39 15.11 31.86
C GLN A 542 -54.53 15.56 33.06
N ASN A 543 -54.54 16.86 33.36
CA ASN A 543 -54.54 17.41 34.72
C ASN A 543 -54.58 18.95 34.63
N SER A 544 -55.82 19.47 34.64
CA SER A 544 -56.16 20.87 34.91
C SER A 544 -57.46 20.88 35.69
N ALA A 545 -57.41 21.47 36.90
CA ALA A 545 -58.46 21.88 37.85
C ALA A 545 -57.96 21.53 39.26
N GLY A 546 -57.45 22.49 40.05
CA GLY A 546 -58.23 23.29 41.02
C GLY A 546 -58.19 22.58 42.38
N ASP A 547 -57.87 23.17 43.53
CA ASP A 547 -58.32 24.45 44.11
C ASP A 547 -57.54 24.69 45.45
N PRO A 548 -57.92 25.56 46.41
CA PRO A 548 -57.23 26.83 46.72
C PRO A 548 -56.69 26.93 48.17
N ARG A 549 -55.73 27.84 48.42
CA ARG A 549 -55.68 28.82 49.53
C ARG A 549 -54.31 29.48 49.65
#